data_AF-A0A0N4TZ95-F1
#
_entry.id   AF-A0A0N4TZ95-F1
#
_cell.length_a   1.000
_cell.length_b   1.000
_cell.length_c   1.000
_cell.angle_alpha   90.00
_cell.angle_beta   90.00
_cell.angle_gamma   90.00
#
_symmetry.space_group_name_H-M   'P 1'
#
loop_
_entity.id
_entity.type
_entity.pdbx_description
1 polymer ?
#
loop_
_entity_poly.entity_id
_entity_poly.type
_entity_poly.pdbx_seq_one_letter_code
_entity_poly.pdbx_strand_id
1 'polypeptide(L)'
;MNSSGEVPFWRDQEEIVITGISGRFPRCENVQEFGDLLLAGEDLVTEDSLRWPPGVFDLPKRHGKLKDLKKFDAQYFGVTPKQANYLDPQVRKLLEANYLDPQVRKLLEVTLEAIIDAGERNRPLLSIMVYVKNHIL
;
A
#
# COMPACT_ATOMS: atom_id res chain seq x y z
N MET A 1 -19.21 -43.36 13.41
CA MET A 1 -17.90 -42.86 13.85
C MET A 1 -17.89 -41.37 13.61
N ASN A 2 -17.84 -40.59 14.68
CA ASN A 2 -18.16 -39.16 14.71
C ASN A 2 -17.15 -38.33 13.89
N SER A 3 -17.64 -37.67 12.84
CA SER A 3 -16.96 -36.52 12.24
C SER A 3 -17.33 -35.29 13.08
N SER A 4 -16.58 -35.06 14.15
CA SER A 4 -16.69 -33.86 14.96
C SER A 4 -16.62 -32.63 14.05
N GLY A 5 -17.65 -31.79 14.11
CA GLY A 5 -17.77 -30.57 13.31
C GLY A 5 -16.73 -29.53 13.74
N GLU A 6 -15.50 -29.66 13.24
CA GLU A 6 -14.49 -28.61 13.37
C GLU A 6 -14.97 -27.37 12.60
N VAL A 7 -15.46 -26.40 13.35
CA VAL A 7 -15.69 -25.06 12.85
C VAL A 7 -14.33 -24.40 12.59
N PRO A 8 -14.14 -23.70 11.46
CA PRO A 8 -12.88 -23.02 11.19
C PRO A 8 -12.54 -22.03 12.30
N PHE A 9 -11.26 -21.89 12.64
CA PHE A 9 -10.81 -21.07 13.78
C PHE A 9 -11.27 -19.61 13.71
N TRP A 10 -11.61 -19.11 12.51
CA TRP A 10 -12.07 -17.75 12.27
C TRP A 10 -13.57 -17.53 12.50
N ARG A 11 -14.36 -18.58 12.74
CA ARG A 11 -15.83 -18.50 12.80
C ARG A 11 -16.36 -17.66 13.97
N ASP A 12 -15.61 -17.62 15.07
CA ASP A 12 -15.93 -16.84 16.27
C ASP A 12 -15.00 -15.62 16.44
N GLN A 13 -14.23 -15.25 15.41
CA GLN A 13 -13.43 -14.03 15.39
C GLN A 13 -14.28 -12.85 14.92
N GLU A 14 -13.89 -11.62 15.30
CA GLU A 14 -14.48 -10.41 14.69
C GLU A 14 -14.28 -10.43 13.16
N GLU A 15 -15.30 -9.98 12.42
CA GLU A 15 -15.22 -9.88 10.97
C GLU A 15 -14.18 -8.84 10.55
N ILE A 16 -13.18 -9.27 9.77
CA ILE A 16 -12.17 -8.38 9.20
C ILE A 16 -12.56 -8.08 7.76
N VAL A 17 -12.76 -6.80 7.48
CA VAL A 17 -13.09 -6.30 6.14
C VAL A 17 -11.93 -5.49 5.57
N ILE A 18 -11.56 -5.78 4.31
CA ILE A 18 -10.64 -4.92 3.56
C ILE A 18 -11.49 -3.84 2.91
N THR A 19 -11.46 -2.65 3.49
CA THR A 19 -12.30 -1.54 3.02
C THR A 19 -11.64 -0.79 1.87
N GLY A 20 -10.31 -0.76 1.79
CA GLY A 20 -9.58 -0.05 0.74
C GLY A 20 -8.16 -0.56 0.54
N ILE A 21 -7.62 -0.29 -0.64
CA ILE A 21 -6.25 -0.61 -1.04
C ILE A 21 -5.65 0.60 -1.76
N SER A 22 -4.41 0.94 -1.42
CA SER A 22 -3.59 1.87 -2.18
C SER A 22 -2.15 1.35 -2.22
N GLY A 23 -1.44 1.71 -3.28
CA GLY A 23 -0.05 1.31 -3.46
C GLY A 23 0.55 1.89 -4.73
N ARG A 24 1.87 1.82 -4.80
CA ARG A 24 2.65 2.05 -6.01
C ARG A 24 3.27 0.74 -6.44
N PHE A 25 3.21 0.45 -7.75
CA PHE A 25 3.66 -0.82 -8.31
C PHE A 25 4.63 -0.57 -9.47
N PRO A 26 5.40 -1.58 -9.92
CA PRO A 26 6.25 -1.42 -11.09
C PRO A 26 5.46 -0.89 -12.28
N ARG A 27 5.98 0.17 -12.91
CA ARG A 27 5.34 0.90 -14.02
C ARG A 27 3.97 1.54 -13.74
N CYS A 28 3.40 1.41 -12.55
CA CYS A 28 2.05 1.90 -12.22
C CYS A 28 2.09 2.96 -11.12
N GLU A 29 1.39 4.06 -11.34
CA GLU A 29 1.25 5.10 -10.34
C GLU A 29 0.12 4.80 -9.35
N ASN A 30 -0.72 3.79 -9.53
CA ASN A 30 -1.80 3.47 -8.57
C ASN A 30 -2.30 2.02 -8.75
N VAL A 31 -3.20 1.59 -7.86
CA VAL A 31 -3.78 0.24 -7.89
C VAL A 31 -4.64 0.02 -9.14
N GLN A 32 -5.31 1.05 -9.65
CA GLN A 32 -6.15 0.94 -10.85
C GLN A 32 -5.30 0.60 -12.08
N GLU A 33 -4.25 1.38 -12.34
CA GLU A 33 -3.30 1.12 -13.43
C GLU A 33 -2.67 -0.28 -13.31
N PHE A 34 -2.35 -0.70 -12.07
CA PHE A 34 -1.83 -2.03 -11.82
C PHE A 34 -2.86 -3.12 -12.17
N GLY A 35 -4.12 -2.94 -11.78
CA GLY A 35 -5.20 -3.86 -12.11
C GLY A 35 -5.44 -3.97 -13.61
N ASP A 36 -5.46 -2.83 -14.33
CA ASP A 36 -5.66 -2.80 -15.77
C ASP A 36 -4.56 -3.56 -16.52
N LEU A 37 -3.30 -3.33 -16.14
CA LEU A 37 -2.15 -4.01 -16.75
C LEU A 37 -2.08 -5.49 -16.37
N LEU A 38 -2.44 -5.84 -15.13
CA LEU A 38 -2.50 -7.24 -14.69
C LEU A 38 -3.56 -8.03 -15.47
N LEU A 39 -4.74 -7.44 -15.67
CA LEU A 39 -5.81 -8.05 -16.47
C LEU A 39 -5.44 -8.13 -17.96
N ALA A 40 -4.62 -7.21 -18.46
CA ALA A 40 -4.06 -7.27 -19.80
C ALA A 40 -2.91 -8.30 -19.96
N GLY A 41 -2.44 -8.91 -18.86
CA GLY A 41 -1.34 -9.88 -18.89
C GLY A 41 0.04 -9.25 -19.14
N GLU A 42 0.20 -7.96 -18.84
CA GLU A 42 1.42 -7.20 -19.10
C GLU A 42 2.54 -7.53 -18.11
N ASP A 43 3.77 -7.67 -18.62
CA ASP A 43 4.95 -7.87 -17.79
C ASP A 43 5.50 -6.52 -17.28
N LEU A 44 5.43 -6.33 -15.97
CA LEU A 44 5.85 -5.10 -15.32
C LEU A 44 7.32 -5.12 -14.88
N VAL A 45 8.04 -6.23 -15.12
CA VAL A 45 9.44 -6.44 -14.76
C VAL A 45 10.35 -6.06 -15.92
N THR A 46 11.27 -5.12 -15.68
CA THR A 46 12.12 -4.54 -16.74
C THR A 46 13.62 -4.79 -16.50
N GLU A 47 14.39 -4.78 -17.60
CA GLU A 47 15.86 -4.87 -17.62
C GLU A 47 16.53 -3.49 -17.73
N ASP A 48 15.83 -2.39 -17.44
CA ASP A 48 16.45 -1.06 -17.49
C ASP A 48 17.47 -0.81 -16.37
N SER A 49 18.31 0.21 -16.55
CA SER A 49 19.32 0.63 -15.59
C SER A 49 18.82 1.66 -14.56
N LEU A 50 17.50 1.73 -14.29
CA LEU A 50 16.90 2.79 -13.45
C LEU A 50 17.37 2.74 -11.98
N ARG A 51 17.93 1.62 -11.53
CA ARG A 51 18.55 1.49 -10.20
C ARG A 51 20.05 1.26 -10.29
N TRP A 52 20.46 0.29 -11.10
CA TRP A 52 21.85 -0.06 -11.38
C TRP A 52 21.95 -0.71 -12.76
N PRO A 53 23.14 -0.76 -13.37
CA PRO A 53 23.35 -1.48 -14.63
C PRO A 53 22.90 -2.95 -14.51
N PRO A 54 22.17 -3.51 -15.49
CA PRO A 54 21.73 -4.91 -15.46
C PRO A 54 22.91 -5.88 -15.32
N GLY A 55 22.79 -6.85 -14.41
CA GLY A 55 23.83 -7.86 -14.17
C GLY A 55 25.01 -7.40 -13.31
N VAL A 56 24.91 -6.23 -12.66
CA VAL A 56 25.91 -5.83 -11.66
C VAL A 56 26.02 -6.90 -10.57
N PHE A 57 27.24 -7.29 -10.21
CA PHE A 57 27.51 -8.34 -9.21
C PHE A 57 26.77 -9.67 -9.47
N ASP A 58 26.57 -10.05 -10.74
CA ASP A 58 25.82 -11.24 -11.14
C ASP A 58 24.36 -11.29 -10.63
N LEU A 59 23.79 -10.13 -10.28
CA LEU A 59 22.39 -10.02 -9.88
C LEU A 59 21.43 -10.25 -11.06
N PRO A 60 20.20 -10.73 -10.81
CA PRO A 60 19.17 -10.84 -11.83
C PRO A 60 18.97 -9.52 -12.58
N LYS A 61 19.06 -9.58 -13.90
CA LYS A 61 18.95 -8.41 -14.78
C LYS A 61 17.54 -7.81 -14.78
N ARG A 62 16.52 -8.64 -14.58
CA ARG A 62 15.11 -8.27 -14.60
C ARG A 62 14.57 -8.16 -13.17
N HIS A 63 14.00 -7.03 -12.83
CA HIS A 63 13.32 -6.82 -11.54
C HIS A 63 12.27 -5.70 -11.65
N GLY A 64 11.27 -5.70 -10.75
CA GLY A 64 10.23 -4.68 -10.70
C GLY A 64 10.74 -3.38 -10.06
N LYS A 65 10.45 -2.23 -10.68
CA LYS A 65 10.91 -0.91 -10.23
C LYS A 65 9.78 0.11 -10.21
N LEU A 66 9.65 0.83 -9.10
CA LEU A 66 8.85 2.06 -9.06
C LEU A 66 9.50 3.11 -9.96
N LYS A 67 8.68 3.79 -10.78
CA LYS A 67 9.11 4.83 -11.73
C LYS A 67 9.88 5.95 -11.03
N ASP A 68 9.35 6.46 -9.92
CA ASP A 68 9.91 7.61 -9.22
C ASP A 68 9.95 7.42 -7.70
N LEU A 69 11.14 7.59 -7.12
CA LEU A 69 11.38 7.55 -5.68
C LEU A 69 11.67 8.94 -5.07
N LYS A 70 11.82 9.97 -5.91
CA LYS A 70 12.31 11.29 -5.48
C LYS A 70 11.18 12.22 -5.03
N LYS A 71 10.01 12.12 -5.65
CA LYS A 71 8.84 12.95 -5.32
C LYS A 71 8.36 12.68 -3.88
N PHE A 72 8.14 13.75 -3.13
CA PHE A 72 7.52 13.74 -1.80
C PHE A 72 6.96 15.13 -1.48
N ASP A 73 5.64 15.24 -1.25
CA ASP A 73 5.02 16.50 -0.80
C ASP A 73 5.30 16.77 0.69
N ALA A 74 6.51 17.25 0.97
CA ALA A 74 6.97 17.48 2.34
C ALA A 74 6.11 18.51 3.10
N GLN A 75 5.62 19.54 2.41
CA GLN A 75 4.81 20.59 3.02
C GLN A 75 3.48 20.04 3.53
N TYR A 76 2.83 19.18 2.73
CA TYR A 76 1.57 18.55 3.12
C TYR A 76 1.72 17.72 4.41
N PHE A 77 2.80 16.94 4.53
CA PHE A 77 3.07 16.10 5.71
C PHE A 77 3.75 16.85 6.87
N GLY A 78 3.90 18.17 6.80
CA GLY A 78 4.56 18.96 7.84
C GLY A 78 6.05 18.63 8.03
N VAL A 79 6.69 18.06 7.00
CA VAL A 79 8.11 17.69 7.00
C VAL A 79 8.91 18.82 6.36
N THR A 80 10.00 19.25 7.01
CA THR A 80 10.88 20.27 6.40
C THR A 80 11.61 19.69 5.18
N PRO A 81 11.97 20.51 4.16
CA PRO A 81 12.72 20.02 3.00
C PRO A 81 14.03 19.29 3.37
N LYS A 82 14.71 19.76 4.43
CA LYS A 82 15.91 19.12 4.95
C LYS A 82 15.60 17.72 5.47
N GLN A 83 14.57 17.56 6.30
CA GLN A 83 14.16 16.24 6.81
C GLN A 83 13.70 15.32 5.69
N ALA A 84 12.92 15.82 4.73
CA ALA A 84 12.43 15.04 3.60
C ALA A 84 13.56 14.39 2.77
N ASN A 85 14.70 15.07 2.64
CA ASN A 85 15.87 14.53 1.95
C ASN A 85 16.55 13.37 2.70
N TYR A 86 16.40 13.30 4.03
CA TYR A 86 16.94 12.22 4.86
C TYR A 86 15.93 11.09 5.12
N LEU A 87 14.66 11.26 4.73
CA LEU A 87 13.67 10.20 4.87
C LEU A 87 13.90 9.08 3.86
N ASP A 88 13.81 7.84 4.33
CA ASP A 88 13.81 6.65 3.48
C ASP A 88 12.71 6.81 2.40
N PRO A 89 13.03 6.60 1.10
CA PRO A 89 12.05 6.65 0.03
C PRO A 89 10.80 5.79 0.29
N GLN A 90 10.92 4.64 0.96
CA GLN A 90 9.79 3.76 1.29
C GLN A 90 8.80 4.45 2.21
N VAL A 91 9.28 5.15 3.25
CA VAL A 91 8.42 5.91 4.17
C VAL A 91 7.73 7.04 3.44
N ARG A 92 8.46 7.76 2.59
CA ARG A 92 7.88 8.84 1.77
C ARG A 92 6.78 8.32 0.84
N LYS A 93 7.00 7.18 0.18
CA LYS A 93 6.01 6.57 -0.72
C LYS A 93 4.81 6.01 0.04
N LEU A 94 5.00 5.47 1.23
CA LEU A 94 3.91 5.00 2.08
C LEU A 94 2.97 6.15 2.47
N LEU A 95 3.55 7.27 2.92
CA LEU A 95 2.80 8.47 3.27
C LEU A 95 2.01 9.01 2.07
N GLU A 96 2.64 9.09 0.90
CA GLU A 96 1.98 9.55 -0.33
C GLU A 96 0.90 8.61 -0.85
N ALA A 97 1.10 7.29 -0.78
CA ALA A 97 0.13 6.31 -1.27
C ALA A 97 -1.20 6.42 -0.51
N ASN A 98 -1.12 6.58 0.81
CA ASN A 98 -2.32 6.74 1.65
C ASN A 98 -3.11 8.01 1.34
N TYR A 99 -2.42 9.07 0.88
CA TYR A 99 -3.05 10.37 0.65
C TYR A 99 -3.52 10.60 -0.78
N LEU A 100 -2.76 10.14 -1.78
CA LEU A 100 -3.00 10.45 -3.18
C LEU A 100 -4.05 9.55 -3.85
N ASP A 101 -4.51 8.49 -3.19
CA ASP A 101 -5.60 7.66 -3.73
C ASP A 101 -6.96 8.26 -3.35
N PRO A 102 -7.71 8.85 -4.31
CA PRO A 102 -8.99 9.47 -4.03
C PRO A 102 -10.02 8.46 -3.50
N GLN A 103 -9.89 7.18 -3.87
CA GLN A 103 -10.80 6.13 -3.43
C GLN A 103 -10.58 5.82 -1.95
N VAL A 104 -9.32 5.68 -1.52
CA VAL A 104 -8.99 5.45 -0.10
C VAL A 104 -9.35 6.66 0.75
N ARG A 105 -9.08 7.88 0.26
CA ARG A 105 -9.48 9.11 0.96
C ARG A 105 -10.99 9.19 1.14
N LYS A 106 -11.76 8.99 0.06
CA LYS A 106 -13.22 9.07 0.11
C LYS A 106 -13.81 7.99 1.01
N LEU A 107 -13.24 6.80 0.98
CA LEU A 107 -13.61 5.70 1.85
C LEU A 107 -13.34 6.03 3.32
N LEU A 108 -12.18 6.58 3.67
CA LEU A 108 -11.88 7.01 5.04
C LEU A 108 -12.84 8.10 5.51
N GLU A 109 -13.14 9.08 4.66
CA GLU A 109 -14.13 10.13 4.94
C GLU A 109 -15.53 9.53 5.19
N VAL A 110 -16.02 8.68 4.30
CA VAL A 110 -17.35 8.05 4.42
C VAL A 110 -17.43 7.10 5.62
N THR A 111 -16.35 6.35 5.91
CA THR A 111 -16.29 5.46 7.07
C THR A 111 -16.34 6.27 8.36
N LEU A 112 -15.61 7.40 8.43
CA LEU A 112 -15.66 8.31 9.56
C LEU A 112 -17.05 8.94 9.73
N GLU A 113 -17.68 9.40 8.64
CA GLU A 113 -19.05 9.93 8.66
C GLU A 113 -20.04 8.89 9.17
N ALA A 114 -19.97 7.65 8.69
CA ALA A 114 -20.84 6.55 9.13
C ALA A 114 -20.63 6.21 10.62
N ILE A 115 -19.39 6.23 11.11
CA ILE A 115 -19.08 6.01 12.54
C ILE A 115 -19.65 7.15 13.41
N ILE A 116 -19.53 8.41 12.95
CA ILE A 116 -20.07 9.58 13.65
C ILE A 116 -21.60 9.54 13.68
N ASP A 117 -22.23 9.17 12.55
CA ASP A 117 -23.69 9.05 12.40
C ASP A 117 -24.26 7.92 13.28
N ALA A 118 -23.51 6.80 13.43
CA ALA A 118 -23.86 5.71 14.33
C ALA A 118 -23.81 6.08 15.83
N GLY A 119 -23.42 7.31 16.18
CA GLY A 119 -23.42 7.80 17.57
C GLY A 119 -22.23 7.33 18.42
N GLU A 120 -21.29 6.60 17.84
CA GLU A 120 -20.08 6.09 18.49
C GLU A 120 -19.00 7.19 18.60
N ARG A 121 -19.29 8.24 19.39
CA ARG A 121 -18.42 9.42 19.53
C ARG A 121 -17.10 9.17 20.29
N ASN A 122 -16.80 7.96 20.77
CA ASN A 122 -15.69 7.78 21.70
C ASN A 122 -15.03 6.39 21.75
N ARG A 123 -15.05 5.63 20.64
CA ARG A 123 -14.12 4.49 20.52
C ARG A 123 -12.85 4.98 19.80
N PRO A 124 -11.64 4.78 20.36
CA PRO A 124 -10.43 4.97 19.57
C PRO A 124 -10.57 4.07 18.35
N LEU A 125 -10.40 4.63 17.15
CA LEU A 125 -10.42 3.89 15.88
C LEU A 125 -9.61 2.62 16.11
N LEU A 126 -10.31 1.48 16.16
CA LEU A 126 -9.70 0.20 16.51
C LEU A 126 -8.72 -0.12 15.37
N SER A 127 -7.46 0.25 15.59
CA SER A 127 -6.30 -0.17 14.80
C SER A 127 -6.50 -0.08 13.27
N ILE A 128 -6.35 1.11 12.67
CA ILE A 128 -5.93 1.16 11.26
C ILE A 128 -4.48 0.65 11.24
N MET A 129 -4.34 -0.67 11.14
CA MET A 129 -3.05 -1.33 11.10
C MET A 129 -2.57 -1.34 9.66
N VAL A 130 -1.73 -0.36 9.30
CA VAL A 130 -1.01 -0.39 8.02
C VAL A 130 0.06 -1.48 8.10
N TYR A 131 -0.23 -2.64 7.50
CA TYR A 131 0.70 -3.77 7.48
C TYR A 131 1.64 -3.65 6.27
N VAL A 132 2.89 -3.24 6.49
CA VAL A 132 3.93 -3.28 5.45
C VAL A 132 4.71 -4.59 5.60
N LYS A 133 4.38 -5.60 4.79
CA LYS A 133 5.15 -6.84 4.76
C LYS A 133 6.33 -6.70 3.80
N ASN A 134 7.50 -6.37 4.34
CA ASN A 134 8.75 -6.43 3.59
C ASN A 134 9.18 -7.89 3.41
N HIS A 135 8.94 -8.44 2.22
CA HIS A 135 9.67 -9.61 1.74
C HIS A 135 10.68 -9.13 0.70
N ILE A 136 11.91 -8.90 1.16
CA ILE A 136 13.08 -8.82 0.29
C ILE A 136 13.62 -10.25 0.25
N LEU A 137 13.49 -10.91 -0.90
CA LEU A 137 14.27 -12.10 -1.27
C LEU A 137 15.55 -11.64 -1.96
#